data_AF-A0A2D8ZY38-F1
#
_entry.id   AF-A0A2D8ZY38-F1
#
_cell.length_a   1.000
_cell.length_b   1.000
_cell.length_c   1.000
_cell.angle_alpha   90.00
_cell.angle_beta   90.00
_cell.angle_gamma   90.00
#
_symmetry.space_group_name_H-M   'P 1'
#
loop_
_entity.id
_entity.type
_entity.pdbx_description
1 polymer ?
#
loop_
_entity_poly.entity_id
_entity_poly.type
_entity_poly.pdbx_seq_one_letter_code
_entity_poly.pdbx_strand_id
1 'polypeptide(L)'
;MMKMGGPRMVQDDSAAWEPAKDSDNTFDMVQEINAGAPNIKVMGIGGGGSNAVSRMFKDKLPVVEYFSVNTDAQHLFRCDVSHRLAIGQNLTRGLGAGANPDLGRQAAEESRHDIEKALEGADMVFLAVGMGGG
;
A
#
# COMPACT_ATOMS: atom_id res chain seq x y z
N MET A 1 46.53 -47.53 26.57
CA MET A 1 45.61 -48.10 25.56
C MET A 1 44.68 -47.00 25.05
N MET A 2 44.46 -46.92 23.74
CA MET A 2 43.73 -45.86 23.02
C MET A 2 42.18 -45.90 23.17
N LYS A 3 41.56 -44.69 23.11
CA LYS A 3 40.32 -44.26 22.37
C LYS A 3 38.95 -44.89 22.75
N MET A 4 37.75 -44.25 22.67
CA MET A 4 37.20 -42.97 22.17
C MET A 4 35.78 -42.71 22.79
N GLY A 5 35.35 -41.44 22.84
CA GLY A 5 33.94 -41.05 22.94
C GLY A 5 33.78 -39.52 22.93
N GLY A 6 33.32 -38.95 21.80
CA GLY A 6 33.28 -37.49 21.54
C GLY A 6 32.23 -36.70 22.32
N PRO A 7 32.26 -35.35 22.25
CA PRO A 7 31.50 -34.48 23.16
C PRO A 7 30.04 -34.34 22.74
N ARG A 8 29.14 -34.28 23.73
CA ARG A 8 27.73 -33.90 23.55
C ARG A 8 27.57 -32.45 24.02
N MET A 9 27.24 -31.57 23.08
CA MET A 9 26.92 -30.15 23.33
C MET A 9 25.52 -30.03 23.93
N VAL A 10 25.38 -29.25 25.01
CA VAL A 10 24.11 -28.62 25.41
C VAL A 10 24.46 -27.17 25.70
N GLN A 11 23.94 -26.26 24.87
CA GLN A 11 24.11 -24.80 25.01
C GLN A 11 23.06 -24.25 25.98
N ASP A 12 23.51 -23.31 26.80
CA ASP A 12 22.81 -22.61 27.89
C ASP A 12 21.91 -21.50 27.33
N ASP A 13 20.68 -21.43 27.84
CA ASP A 13 19.64 -20.45 27.50
C ASP A 13 19.77 -19.21 28.41
N SER A 14 20.34 -18.12 27.90
CA SER A 14 20.06 -16.76 28.43
C SER A 14 20.54 -15.66 27.47
N ALA A 15 19.73 -15.35 26.46
CA ALA A 15 19.84 -14.11 25.71
C ALA A 15 18.52 -13.34 25.82
N ALA A 16 18.46 -12.41 26.77
CA ALA A 16 17.41 -11.39 26.77
C ALA A 16 17.51 -10.60 25.46
N TRP A 17 16.45 -10.66 24.65
CA TRP A 17 16.31 -9.83 23.47
C TRP A 17 15.93 -8.41 23.90
N GLU A 18 16.87 -7.47 23.80
CA GLU A 18 16.54 -6.05 23.78
C GLU A 18 16.18 -5.66 22.35
N PRO A 19 14.95 -5.18 22.06
CA PRO A 19 14.63 -4.71 20.73
C PRO A 19 15.49 -3.49 20.42
N ALA A 20 16.15 -3.52 19.26
CA ALA A 20 16.90 -2.38 18.73
C ALA A 20 16.02 -1.11 18.78
N LYS A 21 16.51 -0.07 19.45
CA LYS A 21 15.91 1.27 19.41
C LYS A 21 16.23 1.90 18.06
N ASP A 22 15.53 1.50 17.01
CA ASP A 22 15.62 2.12 15.69
C ASP A 22 14.32 2.87 15.37
N SER A 23 14.10 4.00 16.03
CA SER A 23 13.08 4.96 15.60
C SER A 23 13.63 6.11 14.74
N ASP A 24 14.96 6.26 14.64
CA ASP A 24 15.59 7.38 13.92
C ASP A 24 16.18 7.02 12.53
N ASN A 25 16.34 5.73 12.20
CA ASN A 25 16.96 5.30 10.93
C ASN A 25 16.07 5.47 9.68
N THR A 26 14.77 5.71 9.83
CA THR A 26 13.85 5.79 8.68
C THR A 26 14.05 7.09 7.88
N PHE A 27 14.40 8.19 8.56
CA PHE A 27 14.58 9.49 7.91
C PHE A 27 15.88 9.55 7.09
N ASP A 28 16.96 9.00 7.62
CA ASP A 28 18.26 8.98 6.94
C ASP A 28 18.23 8.04 5.73
N MET A 29 17.53 6.90 5.83
CA MET A 29 17.28 6.01 4.68
C MET A 29 16.47 6.68 3.57
N VAL A 30 15.47 7.50 3.90
CA VAL A 30 14.66 8.22 2.89
C VAL A 30 15.48 9.26 2.14
N GLN A 31 16.42 9.95 2.81
CA GLN A 31 17.29 10.91 2.14
C GLN A 31 18.27 10.24 1.17
N GLU A 32 18.86 9.11 1.54
CA GLU A 32 19.78 8.38 0.65
C GLU A 32 19.06 7.80 -0.58
N ILE A 33 17.83 7.31 -0.42
CA ILE A 33 17.03 6.82 -1.55
C ILE A 33 16.58 7.99 -2.44
N ASN A 34 16.20 9.14 -1.87
CA ASN A 34 15.71 10.30 -2.65
C ASN A 34 16.77 10.96 -3.56
N ALA A 35 18.05 10.59 -3.46
CA ALA A 35 19.08 11.02 -4.40
C ALA A 35 18.97 10.26 -5.74
N GLY A 36 17.89 10.52 -6.49
CA GLY A 36 17.67 9.97 -7.84
C GLY A 36 16.79 8.71 -7.91
N ALA A 37 16.12 8.31 -6.82
CA ALA A 37 15.10 7.25 -6.90
C ALA A 37 13.84 7.74 -7.64
N PRO A 38 13.17 6.83 -8.37
CA PRO A 38 11.91 7.14 -9.03
C PRO A 38 10.79 7.39 -8.02
N ASN A 39 9.93 8.36 -8.32
CA ASN A 39 8.70 8.60 -7.60
C ASN A 39 7.67 7.51 -7.96
N ILE A 40 7.42 6.60 -7.02
CA ILE A 40 6.52 5.45 -7.22
C ILE A 40 5.18 5.72 -6.54
N LYS A 41 4.08 5.54 -7.29
CA LYS A 41 2.71 5.58 -6.76
C LYS A 41 2.03 4.23 -6.90
N VAL A 42 1.37 3.76 -5.86
CA VAL A 42 0.55 2.54 -5.86
C VAL A 42 -0.91 2.92 -5.65
N MET A 43 -1.78 2.62 -6.62
CA MET A 43 -3.22 2.90 -6.56
C MET A 43 -4.04 1.62 -6.41
N GLY A 44 -4.78 1.52 -5.32
CA GLY A 44 -5.73 0.44 -5.07
C GLY A 44 -7.12 0.84 -5.54
N ILE A 45 -7.60 0.26 -6.63
CA ILE A 45 -8.87 0.62 -7.26
C ILE A 45 -9.98 -0.37 -6.86
N GLY A 46 -11.13 0.18 -6.45
CA GLY A 46 -12.27 -0.59 -5.99
C GLY A 46 -12.01 -1.33 -4.67
N GLY A 47 -12.99 -2.07 -4.17
CA GLY A 47 -12.88 -2.68 -2.84
C GLY A 47 -11.72 -3.68 -2.69
N GLY A 48 -11.46 -4.50 -3.71
CA GLY A 48 -10.35 -5.45 -3.70
C GLY A 48 -8.99 -4.76 -3.73
N GLY A 49 -8.83 -3.76 -4.61
CA GLY A 49 -7.61 -2.99 -4.75
C GLY A 49 -7.30 -2.16 -3.51
N SER A 50 -8.30 -1.45 -2.98
CA SER A 50 -8.16 -0.65 -1.75
C SER A 50 -7.78 -1.52 -0.54
N ASN A 51 -8.34 -2.73 -0.42
CA ASN A 51 -7.95 -3.69 0.60
C ASN A 51 -6.49 -4.17 0.45
N ALA A 52 -6.05 -4.45 -0.77
CA ALA A 52 -4.67 -4.86 -1.05
C ALA A 52 -3.68 -3.75 -0.67
N VAL A 53 -3.95 -2.51 -1.11
CA VAL A 53 -3.11 -1.36 -0.80
C VAL A 53 -3.13 -1.01 0.69
N SER A 54 -4.27 -1.14 1.37
CA SER A 54 -4.33 -0.95 2.83
C SER A 54 -3.44 -1.94 3.58
N ARG A 55 -3.22 -3.15 3.06
CA ARG A 55 -2.25 -4.10 3.64
C ARG A 55 -0.81 -3.69 3.34
N MET A 56 -0.52 -3.29 2.10
CA MET A 56 0.81 -2.76 1.73
C MET A 56 1.20 -1.55 2.57
N PHE A 57 0.23 -0.69 2.90
CA PHE A 57 0.45 0.51 3.68
C PHE A 57 0.81 0.23 5.15
N LYS A 58 0.42 -0.92 5.71
CA LYS A 58 0.77 -1.29 7.10
C LYS A 58 2.27 -1.56 7.23
N ASP A 59 2.86 -2.16 6.20
CA ASP A 59 4.30 -2.40 6.08
C ASP A 59 4.92 -1.46 5.02
N LYS A 60 4.51 -0.18 5.04
CA LYS A 60 4.80 0.79 3.97
C LYS A 60 6.30 0.91 3.68
N LEU A 61 6.62 0.90 2.39
CA LEU A 61 7.91 1.34 1.89
C LEU A 61 7.99 2.89 1.93
N PRO A 62 9.03 3.48 2.53
CA PRO A 62 9.10 4.93 2.76
C PRO A 62 9.02 5.81 1.49
N VAL A 63 9.43 5.28 0.34
CA VAL A 63 9.53 6.03 -0.92
C VAL A 63 8.35 5.84 -1.86
N VAL A 64 7.32 5.13 -1.40
CA VAL A 64 6.12 4.83 -2.19
C VAL A 64 4.94 5.63 -1.65
N GLU A 65 4.24 6.33 -2.54
CA GLU A 65 2.95 6.93 -2.21
C GLU A 65 1.82 5.94 -2.48
N TYR A 66 0.91 5.79 -1.51
CA TYR A 66 -0.20 4.84 -1.59
C TYR A 66 -1.53 5.58 -1.71
N PHE A 67 -2.34 5.15 -2.67
CA PHE A 67 -3.66 5.71 -2.96
C PHE A 67 -4.73 4.61 -2.89
N SER A 68 -5.91 4.95 -2.39
CA SER A 68 -7.13 4.16 -2.62
C SER A 68 -8.11 4.97 -3.46
N VAL A 69 -8.63 4.35 -4.52
CA VAL A 69 -9.58 4.94 -5.47
C VAL A 69 -10.86 4.12 -5.47
N ASN A 70 -12.00 4.74 -5.20
CA ASN A 70 -13.26 3.99 -5.15
C ASN A 70 -14.48 4.89 -5.44
N THR A 71 -15.55 4.27 -5.93
CA THR A 71 -16.88 4.90 -6.03
C THR A 71 -17.66 4.83 -4.72
N ASP A 72 -17.32 3.88 -3.85
CA ASP A 72 -17.91 3.72 -2.52
C ASP A 72 -17.16 4.58 -1.48
N ALA A 73 -17.81 5.66 -1.05
CA ALA A 73 -17.26 6.59 -0.07
C ALA A 73 -17.13 5.97 1.33
N GLN A 74 -18.02 5.03 1.69
CA GLN A 74 -17.95 4.33 2.97
C GLN A 74 -16.76 3.38 3.01
N HIS A 75 -16.46 2.71 1.90
CA HIS A 75 -15.27 1.88 1.77
C HIS A 75 -14.01 2.73 1.94
N LEU A 76 -13.89 3.84 1.20
CA LEU A 76 -12.74 4.75 1.31
C LEU A 76 -12.54 5.28 2.72
N PHE A 77 -13.61 5.66 3.42
CA PHE A 77 -13.53 6.14 4.80
C PHE A 77 -12.84 5.13 5.74
N ARG A 78 -13.01 3.83 5.49
CA ARG A 78 -12.43 2.74 6.29
C ARG A 78 -11.03 2.33 5.84
N CYS A 79 -10.53 2.83 4.72
CA CYS A 79 -9.18 2.53 4.26
C CYS A 79 -8.14 3.28 5.11
N ASP A 80 -7.08 2.57 5.50
CA ASP A 80 -5.99 3.10 6.34
C ASP A 80 -4.98 3.97 5.56
N VAL A 81 -5.16 4.09 4.24
CA VAL A 81 -4.18 4.68 3.32
C VAL A 81 -4.18 6.21 3.36
N SER A 82 -3.01 6.84 3.20
CA SER A 82 -2.81 8.30 3.24
C SER A 82 -3.67 9.06 2.25
N HIS A 83 -3.72 8.60 0.99
CA HIS A 83 -4.42 9.29 -0.09
C HIS A 83 -5.67 8.50 -0.50
N ARG A 84 -6.83 9.16 -0.45
CA ARG A 84 -8.13 8.56 -0.75
C ARG A 84 -8.84 9.41 -1.78
N LEU A 85 -9.16 8.81 -2.93
CA LEU A 85 -9.79 9.46 -4.06
C LEU A 85 -11.17 8.83 -4.31
N ALA A 86 -12.21 9.61 -4.01
CA ALA A 86 -13.58 9.23 -4.33
C ALA A 86 -13.89 9.64 -5.77
N ILE A 87 -14.33 8.69 -6.62
CA ILE A 87 -14.62 8.94 -8.04
C ILE A 87 -16.12 8.81 -8.33
N GLY A 88 -16.59 9.48 -9.39
CA GLY A 88 -17.99 9.40 -9.83
C GLY A 88 -19.01 9.82 -8.77
N GLN A 89 -18.73 10.88 -8.00
CA GLN A 89 -19.60 11.31 -6.91
C GLN A 89 -20.97 11.79 -7.42
N ASN A 90 -21.05 12.37 -8.62
CA ASN A 90 -22.34 12.79 -9.18
C ASN A 90 -23.15 11.59 -9.68
N LEU A 91 -22.48 10.60 -10.26
CA LEU A 91 -23.11 9.38 -10.78
C LEU A 91 -23.57 8.41 -9.69
N THR A 92 -22.72 8.20 -8.68
CA THR A 92 -22.92 7.14 -7.68
C THR A 92 -23.44 7.67 -6.34
N ARG A 93 -23.31 8.98 -6.09
CA ARG A 93 -23.58 9.62 -4.79
C ARG A 93 -22.78 8.97 -3.64
N GLY A 94 -21.61 8.41 -3.95
CA GLY A 94 -20.75 7.73 -3.00
C GLY A 94 -21.24 6.33 -2.57
N LEU A 95 -22.24 5.76 -3.25
CA LEU A 95 -22.83 4.45 -2.92
C LEU A 95 -22.16 3.28 -3.65
N GLY A 96 -21.17 3.55 -4.50
CA GLY A 96 -20.48 2.53 -5.29
C GLY A 96 -21.10 2.28 -6.67
N ALA A 97 -20.36 1.54 -7.51
CA ALA A 97 -20.76 1.18 -8.87
C ALA A 97 -21.72 -0.03 -8.95
N GLY A 98 -22.02 -0.69 -7.83
CA GLY A 98 -23.00 -1.78 -7.78
C GLY A 98 -22.67 -2.98 -8.69
N ALA A 99 -21.38 -3.34 -8.82
CA ALA A 99 -20.88 -4.37 -9.73
C ALA A 99 -21.12 -4.11 -11.23
N ASN A 100 -21.45 -2.86 -11.61
CA ASN A 100 -21.60 -2.47 -13.00
C ASN A 100 -20.29 -1.83 -13.53
N PRO A 101 -19.54 -2.54 -14.42
CA PRO A 101 -18.27 -2.04 -14.95
C PRO A 101 -18.39 -0.79 -15.82
N ASP A 102 -19.54 -0.61 -16.50
CA ASP A 102 -19.76 0.59 -17.30
C ASP A 102 -19.98 1.82 -16.41
N LEU A 103 -20.61 1.64 -15.24
CA LEU A 103 -20.78 2.71 -14.27
C LEU A 103 -19.44 3.08 -13.62
N GLY A 104 -18.59 2.12 -13.28
CA GLY A 104 -17.24 2.42 -12.79
C GLY A 104 -16.36 3.11 -13.83
N ARG A 105 -16.48 2.72 -15.11
CA ARG A 105 -15.82 3.44 -16.20
C ARG A 105 -16.27 4.90 -16.28
N GLN A 106 -17.58 5.15 -16.28
CA GLN A 106 -18.11 6.53 -16.31
C GLN A 106 -17.69 7.33 -15.09
N ALA A 107 -17.64 6.70 -13.90
CA ALA A 107 -17.15 7.32 -12.68
C ALA A 107 -15.68 7.73 -12.78
N ALA A 108 -14.82 6.89 -13.38
CA ALA A 108 -13.42 7.21 -13.61
C ALA A 108 -13.27 8.36 -14.63
N GLU A 109 -14.08 8.38 -15.68
CA GLU A 109 -14.09 9.46 -16.67
C GLU A 109 -14.57 10.80 -16.08
N GLU A 110 -15.61 10.80 -15.25
CA GLU A 110 -16.07 11.98 -14.51
C GLU A 110 -14.94 12.59 -13.67
N SER A 111 -14.15 11.73 -13.02
CA SER A 111 -13.08 12.13 -12.11
C SER A 111 -11.69 12.13 -12.76
N ARG A 112 -11.61 12.17 -14.10
CA ARG A 112 -10.35 12.13 -14.86
C ARG A 112 -9.33 13.16 -14.37
N HIS A 113 -9.77 14.40 -14.15
CA HIS A 113 -8.88 15.47 -13.70
C HIS A 113 -8.27 15.20 -12.31
N ASP A 114 -9.08 14.68 -11.37
CA ASP A 114 -8.59 14.36 -10.03
C ASP A 114 -7.64 13.16 -10.04
N ILE A 115 -7.88 12.18 -10.93
CA ILE A 115 -6.97 11.04 -11.15
C ILE A 115 -5.65 11.54 -11.74
N GLU A 116 -5.67 12.39 -12.76
CA GLU A 116 -4.47 12.99 -13.37
C GLU A 116 -3.64 13.71 -12.30
N LYS A 117 -4.28 14.56 -11.50
CA LYS A 117 -3.63 15.28 -10.40
C LYS A 117 -3.04 14.33 -9.35
N ALA A 118 -3.72 13.24 -9.01
CA ALA A 118 -3.19 12.24 -8.09
C ALA A 118 -1.92 11.55 -8.64
N LEU A 119 -1.79 11.44 -9.96
CA LEU A 119 -0.68 10.81 -10.65
C LEU A 119 0.48 11.76 -10.98
N GLU A 120 0.30 13.08 -10.85
CA GLU A 120 1.35 14.07 -11.12
C GLU A 120 2.66 13.76 -10.39
N GLY A 121 3.79 13.89 -11.11
CA GLY A 121 5.13 13.66 -10.57
C GLY A 121 5.54 12.20 -10.40
N ALA A 122 4.67 11.23 -10.72
CA ALA A 122 5.03 9.82 -10.70
C ALA A 122 5.91 9.44 -11.90
N ASP A 123 7.02 8.78 -11.63
CA ASP A 123 7.83 8.10 -12.65
C ASP A 123 7.26 6.71 -12.96
N MET A 124 6.61 6.09 -11.97
CA MET A 124 6.01 4.77 -12.08
C MET A 124 4.73 4.66 -11.27
N VAL A 125 3.72 4.03 -11.86
CA VAL A 125 2.41 3.82 -11.24
C VAL A 125 2.05 2.34 -11.27
N PHE A 126 1.76 1.76 -10.10
CA PHE A 126 1.21 0.42 -9.97
C PHE A 126 -0.27 0.49 -9.68
N LEU A 127 -1.08 -0.24 -10.47
CA LEU A 127 -2.52 -0.36 -10.23
C LEU A 127 -2.81 -1.73 -9.60
N ALA A 128 -3.31 -1.73 -8.38
CA ALA A 128 -3.81 -2.91 -7.71
C ALA A 128 -5.33 -2.96 -7.86
N VAL A 129 -5.82 -4.00 -8.55
CA VAL A 129 -7.24 -4.16 -8.88
C VAL A 129 -7.67 -5.59 -8.60
N GLY A 130 -8.84 -5.73 -7.96
CA GLY A 130 -9.61 -6.96 -8.02
C GLY A 130 -10.60 -6.89 -9.17
N MET A 131 -10.37 -7.67 -10.23
CA MET A 131 -11.29 -7.73 -11.37
C MET A 131 -12.61 -8.43 -11.01
N GLY A 132 -13.67 -8.18 -11.79
CA GLY A 132 -14.98 -8.84 -11.64
C GLY A 132 -16.03 -8.03 -10.87
N GLY A 133 -15.65 -6.87 -10.31
CA GLY A 133 -16.56 -5.89 -9.75
C GLY A 133 -17.11 -4.90 -10.78
N GLY A 134 -17.46 -3.71 -10.31
CA GLY A 134 -17.89 -2.57 -11.12
C GLY A 134 -16.78 -1.55 -11.30
#